data_AF-A0A535Y2M0-F1
#
_entry.id   AF-A0A535Y2M0-F1
#
_cell.length_a   1.000
_cell.length_b   1.000
_cell.length_c   1.000
_cell.angle_alpha   90.00
_cell.angle_beta   90.00
_cell.angle_gamma   90.00
#
_symmetry.space_group_name_H-M   'P 1'
#
loop_
_entity.id
_entity.type
_entity.pdbx_description
1 polymer ?
#
loop_
_entity_poly.entity_id
_entity_poly.type
_entity_poly.pdbx_seq_one_letter_code
_entity_poly.pdbx_strand_id
1 'polypeptide(L)'
;MRERARGTPAAPEKKSRDVQLADNRRAFYDYSIGDKIEAGIALTGTEIKSLRAGHVNLRDGFVRIENGEAWLRGVHISPWTHTGHDNHEPLRSRKLLLHKSEIAFLARGASEKGYTVVPLRLYTKQGRAKV
;
A
#
# COMPACT_ATOMS: atom_id res chain seq x y z
N MET A 1 -44.73 14.13 35.34
CA MET A 1 -44.73 13.27 34.14
C MET A 1 -43.40 13.48 33.43
N ARG A 2 -42.41 12.58 33.61
CA ARG A 2 -41.05 12.76 33.04
C ARG A 2 -40.95 12.01 31.72
N GLU A 3 -40.81 12.76 30.64
CA GLU A 3 -40.61 12.27 29.28
C GLU A 3 -39.20 11.68 29.16
N ARG A 4 -39.11 10.36 28.97
CA ARG A 4 -37.83 9.68 28.76
C ARG A 4 -37.44 9.84 27.28
N ALA A 5 -36.42 10.66 27.04
CA ALA A 5 -35.75 10.76 25.75
C ALA A 5 -35.30 9.36 25.29
N ARG A 6 -35.81 8.90 24.15
CA ARG A 6 -35.37 7.68 23.48
C ARG A 6 -34.01 7.98 22.84
N GLY A 7 -32.93 7.47 23.43
CA GLY A 7 -31.61 7.50 22.81
C GLY A 7 -31.60 6.68 21.53
N THR A 8 -31.22 7.30 20.42
CA THR A 8 -30.98 6.61 19.15
C THR A 8 -29.88 5.56 19.35
N PRO A 9 -30.07 4.29 18.95
CA PRO A 9 -28.99 3.32 18.99
C PRO A 9 -27.91 3.74 17.99
N ALA A 10 -26.68 3.95 18.49
CA ALA A 10 -25.52 4.22 17.66
C ALA A 10 -25.36 3.10 16.62
N ALA A 11 -25.17 3.48 15.35
CA ALA A 11 -24.91 2.54 14.28
C ALA A 11 -23.69 1.66 14.63
N PRO A 12 -23.69 0.35 14.30
CA PRO A 12 -22.61 -0.54 14.67
C PRO A 12 -21.30 -0.03 14.06
N GLU A 13 -20.31 0.27 14.90
CA GLU A 13 -18.95 0.56 14.46
C GLU A 13 -18.43 -0.65 13.68
N LYS A 14 -18.36 -0.52 12.35
CA LYS A 14 -17.69 -1.51 11.51
C LYS A 14 -16.22 -1.50 11.88
N LYS A 15 -15.80 -2.38 12.80
CA LYS A 15 -14.39 -2.69 13.04
C LYS A 15 -13.78 -3.07 11.68
N SER A 16 -12.97 -2.16 11.15
CA SER A 16 -12.25 -2.36 9.91
C SER A 16 -11.24 -3.47 10.16
N ARG A 17 -11.54 -4.67 9.64
CA ARG A 17 -10.62 -5.79 9.69
C ARG A 17 -9.44 -5.46 8.79
N ASP A 18 -8.24 -5.67 9.29
CA ASP A 18 -7.04 -5.60 8.46
C ASP A 18 -7.07 -6.80 7.50
N VAL A 19 -6.99 -6.53 6.20
CA VAL A 19 -7.09 -7.56 5.14
C VAL A 19 -5.78 -7.60 4.38
N GLN A 20 -5.10 -8.74 4.42
CA GLN A 20 -3.95 -9.00 3.56
C GLN A 20 -4.43 -9.10 2.10
N LEU A 21 -3.79 -8.33 1.21
CA LEU A 21 -4.16 -8.28 -0.21
C LEU A 21 -3.17 -9.04 -1.08
N ALA A 22 -1.87 -8.90 -0.81
CA ALA A 22 -0.82 -9.60 -1.54
C ALA A 22 0.47 -9.77 -0.73
N ASP A 23 1.22 -10.81 -1.04
CA ASP A 23 2.51 -11.12 -0.44
C ASP A 23 3.58 -11.41 -1.49
N ASN A 24 4.75 -10.77 -1.37
CA ASN A 24 5.89 -11.04 -2.22
C ASN A 24 6.74 -12.17 -1.63
N ARG A 25 6.27 -13.42 -1.78
CA ARG A 25 7.00 -14.60 -1.27
C ARG A 25 8.41 -14.71 -1.83
N ARG A 26 8.59 -14.30 -3.10
CA ARG A 26 9.86 -14.35 -3.80
C ARG A 26 10.92 -13.46 -3.14
N ALA A 27 10.53 -12.29 -2.62
CA ALA A 27 11.47 -11.41 -1.93
C ALA A 27 12.14 -12.06 -0.70
N PHE A 28 11.45 -12.98 -0.01
CA PHE A 28 12.03 -13.70 1.12
C PHE A 28 13.00 -14.82 0.72
N TYR A 29 12.98 -15.24 -0.55
CA TYR A 29 13.92 -16.23 -1.10
C TYR A 29 15.12 -15.56 -1.78
N ASP A 30 14.86 -14.48 -2.53
CA ASP A 30 15.87 -13.79 -3.35
C ASP A 30 16.73 -12.83 -2.51
N TYR A 31 16.23 -12.36 -1.36
CA TYR A 31 16.91 -11.37 -0.51
C TYR A 31 16.93 -11.75 0.96
N SER A 32 17.99 -11.36 1.65
CA SER A 32 18.03 -11.33 3.12
C SER A 32 17.35 -10.06 3.62
N ILE A 33 16.21 -10.21 4.28
CA ILE A 33 15.43 -9.06 4.79
C ILE A 33 16.04 -8.57 6.11
N GLY A 34 16.60 -7.36 6.09
CA GLY A 34 17.06 -6.64 7.28
C GLY A 34 15.91 -5.87 7.94
N ASP A 35 15.86 -4.57 7.67
CA ASP A 35 14.87 -3.67 8.27
C ASP A 35 13.54 -3.64 7.51
N LYS A 36 12.45 -3.38 8.25
CA LYS A 36 11.09 -3.31 7.72
C LYS A 36 10.45 -2.00 8.15
N ILE A 37 9.87 -1.30 7.18
CA ILE A 37 9.12 -0.07 7.38
C ILE A 37 7.75 -0.24 6.74
N GLU A 38 6.72 0.31 7.39
CA GLU A 38 5.36 0.32 6.90
C GLU A 38 5.08 1.66 6.19
N ALA A 39 4.68 1.62 4.92
CA ALA A 39 4.37 2.81 4.14
C ALA A 39 2.89 2.86 3.75
N GLY A 40 2.29 4.05 3.75
CA GLY A 40 1.01 4.27 3.07
C GLY A 40 1.22 4.41 1.55
N ILE A 41 0.29 3.95 0.72
CA ILE A 41 0.38 4.10 -0.74
C ILE A 41 -0.64 5.12 -1.24
N ALA A 42 -0.20 6.06 -2.08
CA ALA A 42 -1.07 6.98 -2.79
C ALA A 42 -1.75 6.29 -3.99
N LEU A 43 -2.98 5.83 -3.79
CA LEU A 43 -3.78 5.11 -4.78
C LEU A 43 -4.96 5.94 -5.28
N THR A 44 -5.37 5.64 -6.50
CA THR A 44 -6.61 6.11 -7.11
C THR A 44 -7.79 5.21 -6.74
N GLY A 45 -9.02 5.71 -6.94
CA GLY A 45 -10.25 4.97 -6.63
C GLY A 45 -10.41 3.66 -7.39
N THR A 46 -9.87 3.55 -8.61
CA THR A 46 -9.92 2.32 -9.42
C THR A 46 -8.85 1.31 -8.98
N GLU A 47 -7.69 1.77 -8.52
CA GLU A 47 -6.63 0.91 -7.98
C GLU A 47 -7.08 0.21 -6.69
N ILE A 48 -7.67 0.93 -5.73
CA ILE A 48 -8.10 0.30 -4.47
C ILE A 48 -9.20 -0.74 -4.68
N LYS A 49 -10.06 -0.57 -5.71
CA LYS A 49 -11.05 -1.58 -6.10
C LYS A 49 -10.36 -2.84 -6.62
N SER A 50 -9.40 -2.68 -7.51
CA SER A 50 -8.63 -3.79 -8.12
C SER A 50 -7.79 -4.54 -7.08
N LEU A 51 -7.17 -3.81 -6.15
CA LEU A 51 -6.44 -4.38 -5.02
C LEU A 51 -7.33 -5.23 -4.11
N ARG A 52 -8.53 -4.75 -3.78
CA ARG A 52 -9.50 -5.51 -2.97
C ARG A 52 -9.99 -6.78 -3.65
N ALA A 53 -9.95 -6.83 -4.99
CA ALA A 53 -10.23 -8.02 -5.79
C ALA A 53 -9.00 -8.95 -5.93
N GLY A 54 -7.85 -8.60 -5.36
CA GLY A 54 -6.63 -9.42 -5.42
C GLY A 54 -5.85 -9.29 -6.73
N HIS A 55 -6.16 -8.31 -7.59
CA HIS A 55 -5.52 -8.15 -8.90
C HIS A 55 -4.22 -7.33 -8.81
N VAL A 56 -3.23 -7.83 -8.08
CA VAL A 56 -1.93 -7.18 -7.91
C VAL A 56 -0.77 -8.16 -7.93
N ASN A 57 0.35 -7.74 -8.50
CA ASN A 57 1.61 -8.45 -8.46
C ASN A 57 2.73 -7.53 -7.95
N LEU A 58 3.39 -7.96 -6.87
CA LEU A 58 4.48 -7.23 -6.21
C LEU A 58 5.88 -7.73 -6.61
N ARG A 59 5.99 -8.80 -7.40
CA ARG A 59 7.27 -9.52 -7.63
C ARG A 59 8.39 -8.64 -8.15
N ASP A 60 8.11 -7.81 -9.16
CA ASP A 60 9.09 -6.94 -9.82
C ASP A 60 9.11 -5.52 -9.20
N GLY A 61 8.42 -5.36 -8.07
CA GLY A 61 8.29 -4.08 -7.39
C GLY A 61 9.58 -3.69 -6.69
N PHE A 62 9.94 -2.41 -6.76
CA PHE A 62 11.03 -1.82 -6.00
C PHE A 62 10.70 -0.38 -5.62
N VAL A 63 11.34 0.12 -4.57
CA VAL A 63 11.20 1.51 -4.13
C VAL A 63 12.40 2.32 -4.58
N ARG A 64 12.13 3.44 -5.24
CA ARG A 64 13.14 4.41 -5.64
C ARG A 64 12.92 5.71 -4.91
N ILE A 65 14.00 6.32 -4.43
CA ILE A 65 13.93 7.60 -3.74
C ILE A 65 14.47 8.68 -4.66
N GLU A 66 13.65 9.67 -4.95
CA GLU A 66 13.94 10.75 -5.88
C GLU A 66 13.41 12.06 -5.28
N ASN A 67 14.23 13.10 -5.27
CA ASN A 67 13.86 14.43 -4.77
C ASN A 67 13.29 14.43 -3.33
N GLY A 68 13.75 13.52 -2.47
CA GLY A 68 13.27 13.40 -1.09
C GLY A 68 11.90 12.72 -0.96
N GLU A 69 11.42 12.07 -2.01
CA GLU A 69 10.16 11.32 -2.02
C GLU A 69 10.42 9.85 -2.36
N ALA A 70 9.64 8.95 -1.75
CA ALA A 70 9.73 7.52 -2.02
C ALA A 70 8.65 7.11 -3.03
N TRP A 71 9.06 6.39 -4.07
CA TRP A 71 8.22 5.95 -5.18
C TRP A 71 8.29 4.44 -5.33
N LEU A 72 7.13 3.79 -5.24
CA LEU A 72 6.95 2.38 -5.55
C LEU A 72 6.79 2.21 -7.07
N ARG A 73 7.73 1.50 -7.69
CA ARG A 73 7.79 1.24 -9.14
C ARG A 73 7.77 -0.27 -9.40
N GLY A 74 7.40 -0.68 -10.62
CA GLY A 74 7.40 -2.10 -11.01
C GLY A 74 6.26 -2.95 -10.42
N VAL A 75 5.38 -2.35 -9.62
CA VAL A 75 4.17 -3.04 -9.12
C VAL A 75 3.07 -2.97 -10.16
N HIS A 76 2.58 -4.14 -10.57
CA HIS A 76 1.48 -4.26 -11.51
C HIS A 76 0.16 -4.38 -10.76
N ILE A 77 -0.73 -3.40 -10.92
CA ILE A 77 -2.13 -3.48 -10.47
C ILE A 77 -2.98 -3.57 -11.72
N SER A 78 -3.75 -4.66 -11.87
CA SER A 78 -4.58 -4.80 -13.07
C SER A 78 -5.70 -3.76 -13.06
N PRO A 79 -6.05 -3.17 -14.21
CA PRO A 79 -7.15 -2.21 -14.28
C PRO A 79 -8.46 -2.81 -13.80
N TRP A 80 -9.34 -1.96 -13.27
CA TRP A 80 -10.65 -2.41 -12.84
C TRP A 80 -11.55 -2.61 -14.06
N THR A 81 -12.07 -3.83 -14.25
CA THR A 81 -12.84 -4.22 -15.45
C THR A 81 -14.17 -3.49 -15.61
N HIS A 82 -14.73 -2.91 -14.54
CA HIS A 82 -16.04 -2.24 -14.61
C HIS A 82 -15.93 -0.72 -14.79
N THR A 83 -14.75 -0.20 -15.15
CA THR A 83 -14.57 1.19 -15.58
C THR A 83 -14.39 1.20 -17.08
N GLY A 84 -15.23 1.98 -17.79
CA GLY A 84 -15.14 2.14 -19.24
C GLY A 84 -13.82 2.76 -19.67
N HIS A 85 -13.75 4.08 -19.76
CA HIS A 85 -12.59 4.78 -20.34
C HIS A 85 -11.57 5.33 -19.31
N ASP A 86 -11.95 5.50 -18.04
CA ASP A 86 -11.08 6.06 -16.98
C ASP A 86 -10.35 4.99 -16.16
N ASN A 87 -9.53 4.19 -16.83
CA ASN A 87 -8.67 3.21 -16.15
C ASN A 87 -7.31 3.81 -15.78
N HIS A 88 -6.74 3.33 -14.68
CA HIS A 88 -5.37 3.68 -14.29
C HIS A 88 -4.37 2.87 -15.13
N GLU A 89 -3.18 3.42 -15.32
CA GLU A 89 -2.05 2.69 -15.90
C GLU A 89 -1.59 1.58 -14.92
N PRO A 90 -1.46 0.32 -15.36
CA PRO A 90 -1.15 -0.79 -14.43
C PRO A 90 0.19 -0.64 -13.71
N LEU A 91 1.20 -0.15 -14.44
CA LEU A 91 2.60 -0.01 -14.00
C LEU A 91 2.94 1.42 -13.54
N ARG A 92 1.94 2.28 -13.30
CA ARG A 92 2.14 3.65 -12.82
C ARG A 92 3.01 3.65 -11.56
N SER A 93 3.92 4.62 -11.48
CA SER A 93 4.70 4.86 -10.27
C SER A 93 3.82 5.44 -9.17
N ARG A 94 3.86 4.84 -7.98
CA ARG A 94 2.98 5.22 -6.86
C ARG A 94 3.81 5.82 -5.74
N LYS A 95 3.41 7.01 -5.29
CA LYS A 95 4.08 7.68 -4.18
C LYS A 95 3.80 6.95 -2.86
N LEU A 96 4.84 6.76 -2.08
CA LEU A 96 4.77 6.25 -0.71
C LEU A 96 4.68 7.42 0.27
N LEU A 97 3.75 7.30 1.20
CA LEU A 97 3.48 8.26 2.26
C LEU A 97 4.25 7.81 3.50
N LEU A 98 5.46 8.35 3.64
CA LEU A 98 6.41 8.07 4.70
C LEU A 98 6.84 9.36 5.39
N HIS A 99 7.32 9.25 6.62
CA HIS A 99 7.95 10.36 7.32
C HIS A 99 9.32 10.68 6.72
N LYS A 100 9.76 11.94 6.85
CA LYS A 100 11.05 12.40 6.31
C LYS A 100 12.25 11.59 6.84
N SER A 101 12.21 11.17 8.10
CA SER A 101 13.23 10.32 8.71
C SER A 101 13.29 8.92 8.10
N GLU A 102 12.13 8.32 7.81
CA GLU A 102 12.02 7.01 7.16
C GLU A 102 12.52 7.06 5.72
N ILE A 103 12.19 8.12 4.99
CA ILE A 103 12.71 8.34 3.63
C ILE A 103 14.24 8.48 3.67
N ALA A 104 14.80 9.24 4.61
CA ALA A 104 16.24 9.37 4.77
C ALA A 104 16.92 8.05 5.15
N PHE A 105 16.26 7.23 5.96
CA PHE A 105 16.73 5.88 6.30
C PHE A 105 16.80 4.98 5.05
N LEU A 106 15.71 4.90 4.29
CA LEU A 106 15.66 4.12 3.06
C LEU A 106 16.63 4.66 1.99
N ALA A 107 16.85 5.98 1.94
CA ALA A 107 17.77 6.60 0.97
C ALA A 107 19.22 6.21 1.23
N ARG A 108 19.62 6.15 2.51
CA ARG A 108 20.94 5.67 2.91
C ARG A 108 21.13 4.21 2.50
N GLY A 109 20.19 3.34 2.88
CA GLY A 109 20.21 1.94 2.48
C GLY A 109 20.26 1.75 0.97
N ALA A 110 19.41 2.46 0.21
CA ALA A 110 19.40 2.37 -1.26
C ALA A 110 20.67 2.90 -1.95
N SER A 111 21.46 3.74 -1.26
CA SER A 111 22.73 4.26 -1.78
C SER A 111 23.90 3.31 -1.51
N GLU A 112 23.78 2.43 -0.52
CA GLU A 112 24.79 1.42 -0.22
C GLU A 112 24.81 0.31 -1.27
N LYS A 113 26.01 -0.05 -1.75
CA LYS A 113 26.15 -1.11 -2.74
C LYS A 113 25.68 -2.45 -2.16
N GLY A 114 24.76 -3.11 -2.87
CA GLY A 114 24.25 -4.43 -2.52
C GLY A 114 22.93 -4.40 -1.76
N TYR A 115 22.41 -3.22 -1.39
CA TYR A 115 21.10 -3.08 -0.78
C TYR A 115 20.06 -2.63 -1.80
N THR A 116 18.83 -3.11 -1.61
CA THR A 116 17.67 -2.70 -2.40
C THR A 116 16.44 -2.62 -1.50
N VAL A 117 15.52 -1.73 -1.83
CA VAL A 117 14.27 -1.56 -1.09
C VAL A 117 13.16 -2.23 -1.89
N VAL A 118 12.63 -3.33 -1.36
CA VAL A 118 11.63 -4.18 -2.02
C VAL A 118 10.32 -4.21 -1.22
N PRO A 119 9.14 -4.24 -1.89
CA PRO A 119 7.86 -4.39 -1.21
C PRO A 119 7.68 -5.84 -0.75
N LEU A 120 7.29 -6.01 0.51
CA LEU A 120 7.13 -7.33 1.11
C LEU A 120 5.67 -7.80 1.11
N ARG A 121 4.75 -6.98 1.64
CA ARG A 121 3.35 -7.36 1.82
C ARG A 121 2.47 -6.14 1.62
N LEU A 122 1.41 -6.29 0.86
CA LEU A 122 0.40 -5.25 0.68
C LEU A 122 -0.87 -5.67 1.39
N TYR A 123 -1.40 -4.79 2.23
CA TYR A 123 -2.59 -5.05 3.05
C TYR A 123 -3.38 -3.77 3.27
N THR A 124 -4.63 -3.93 3.70
CA THR A 124 -5.46 -2.80 4.14
C THR A 124 -5.48 -2.73 5.66
N LYS A 125 -5.35 -1.54 6.21
CA LYS A 125 -5.48 -1.26 7.64
C LYS A 125 -6.36 -0.03 7.82
N GLN A 126 -7.45 -0.18 8.55
CA GLN A 126 -8.45 0.89 8.75
C GLN A 126 -8.92 1.55 7.43
N GLY A 127 -9.09 0.74 6.37
CA GLY A 127 -9.54 1.20 5.05
C GLY A 127 -8.45 1.86 4.19
N ARG A 128 -7.22 1.99 4.67
CA ARG A 128 -6.07 2.50 3.90
C ARG A 128 -5.16 1.37 3.44
N ALA A 129 -4.61 1.47 2.23
CA ALA A 129 -3.62 0.50 1.74
C ALA A 129 -2.23 0.82 2.32
N LYS A 130 -1.55 -0.23 2.77
CA LYS A 130 -0.20 -0.20 3.32
C LYS A 130 0.68 -1.24 2.62
N VAL A 131 1.97 -0.95 2.53
CA VAL A 131 3.01 -1.83 1.95
C VAL A 131 4.25 -1.90 2.83
#